data_AF-A0A9R0WIT4-F1
#
_entry.id   AF-A0A9R0WIT4-F1
#
_cell.length_a   1.000
_cell.length_b   1.000
_cell.length_c   1.000
_cell.angle_alpha   90.00
_cell.angle_beta   90.00
_cell.angle_gamma   90.00
#
_symmetry.space_group_name_H-M   'P 1'
#
loop_
_entity.id
_entity.type
_entity.pdbx_description
1 polymer ?
#
loop_
_entity_poly.entity_id
_entity_poly.type
_entity_poly.pdbx_seq_one_letter_code
_entity_poly.pdbx_strand_id
1 'polypeptide(L)'
;MDKHIEMSYCRFEGFKVLAKNYLDIVEHVLFGEIQQLLEETDMSPADVAENLMPVSKKKKKDPNMCLAGLIAALKQAKKDAVEAKEAEVKKAKEIKEGEAKKDEGKDKTSEVANGDINQGDE
;
A
#
# COMPACT_ATOMS: atom_id res chain seq x y z
N MET A 1 12.25 0.01 -18.17
CA MET A 1 11.89 -1.05 -17.22
C MET A 1 12.03 -0.46 -15.83
N ASP A 2 10.96 0.06 -15.27
CA ASP A 2 10.96 0.55 -13.89
C ASP A 2 10.81 -0.67 -12.97
N LYS A 3 11.89 -1.01 -12.28
CA LYS A 3 11.85 -2.01 -11.22
C LYS A 3 11.28 -1.32 -9.99
N HIS A 4 10.01 -1.53 -9.72
CA HIS A 4 9.40 -1.17 -8.44
C HIS A 4 10.03 -2.06 -7.36
N ILE A 5 11.02 -1.52 -6.63
CA ILE A 5 11.57 -2.18 -5.45
C ILE A 5 10.70 -1.73 -4.28
N GLU A 6 9.88 -2.65 -3.76
CA GLU A 6 9.23 -2.45 -2.48
C GLU A 6 10.30 -2.48 -1.38
N MET A 7 10.53 -1.34 -0.74
CA MET A 7 11.33 -1.27 0.47
C MET A 7 10.48 -1.77 1.64
N SER A 8 11.03 -2.67 2.44
CA SER A 8 10.38 -3.16 3.66
C SER A 8 9.96 -2.01 4.58
N TYR A 9 8.80 -2.16 5.23
CA TYR A 9 8.32 -1.19 6.21
C TYR A 9 9.20 -1.10 7.45
N CYS A 10 9.18 0.08 8.07
CA CYS A 10 9.87 0.33 9.32
C CYS A 10 9.15 -0.39 10.46
N ARG A 11 9.87 -1.29 11.13
CA ARG A 11 9.40 -1.95 12.37
C ARG A 11 10.22 -1.44 13.54
N PHE A 12 9.83 -1.83 14.76
CA PHE A 12 10.38 -1.28 15.99
C PHE A 12 11.91 -1.34 16.09
N GLU A 13 12.53 -2.44 15.65
CA GLU A 13 14.00 -2.56 15.62
C GLU A 13 14.65 -1.52 14.69
N GLY A 14 14.06 -1.29 13.52
CA GLY A 14 14.51 -0.24 12.59
C GLY A 14 14.36 1.15 13.21
N PHE A 15 13.22 1.41 13.85
CA PHE A 15 12.99 2.65 14.58
C PHE A 15 14.03 2.88 15.68
N LYS A 16 14.38 1.88 16.49
CA LYS A 16 15.41 2.04 17.56
C LYS A 16 16.76 2.46 17.00
N VAL A 17 17.17 1.91 15.86
CA VAL A 17 18.40 2.31 15.17
C VAL A 17 18.31 3.78 14.74
N LEU A 18 17.18 4.20 14.16
CA LEU A 18 16.97 5.59 13.75
C LEU A 18 16.93 6.54 14.96
N ALA A 19 16.23 6.17 16.03
CA ALA A 19 16.15 6.98 17.25
C ALA A 19 17.53 7.20 17.88
N LYS A 20 18.37 6.15 17.93
CA LYS A 20 19.76 6.28 18.37
C LYS A 20 20.57 7.18 17.43
N ASN A 21 20.47 6.98 16.12
CA ASN A 21 21.27 7.73 15.15
C ASN A 21 20.89 9.22 15.07
N TYR A 22 19.59 9.52 15.16
CA TYR A 22 19.10 10.89 14.99
C TYR A 22 18.94 11.63 16.30
N LEU A 23 18.55 10.98 17.39
CA LEU A 23 18.23 11.66 18.66
C LEU A 23 19.17 11.27 19.81
N ASP A 24 20.09 10.32 19.60
CA ASP A 24 21.02 9.79 20.61
C ASP A 24 20.29 9.24 21.86
N ILE A 25 19.13 8.63 21.63
CA ILE A 25 18.33 7.97 22.66
C ILE A 25 18.23 6.47 22.39
N VAL A 26 18.24 5.69 23.47
CA VAL A 26 18.07 4.22 23.41
C VAL A 26 16.71 3.80 23.96
N GLU A 27 16.17 4.59 24.90
CA GLU A 27 14.88 4.35 25.55
C GLU A 27 14.14 5.67 25.74
N HIS A 28 12.80 5.61 25.68
CA HIS A 28 11.94 6.75 25.95
C HIS A 28 10.55 6.26 26.36
N VAL A 29 9.85 7.04 27.19
CA VAL A 29 8.47 6.71 27.62
C VAL A 29 7.48 6.57 26.46
N LEU A 30 7.79 7.18 25.31
CA LEU A 30 6.96 7.15 24.09
C LEU A 30 7.26 5.95 23.19
N PHE A 31 8.31 5.17 23.45
CA PHE A 31 8.68 4.05 22.58
C PHE A 31 7.61 2.96 22.56
N GLY A 32 6.91 2.73 23.68
CA GLY A 32 5.82 1.76 23.73
C GLY A 32 4.68 2.10 22.78
N GLU A 33 4.26 3.37 22.75
CA GLU A 33 3.22 3.84 21.83
C GLU A 33 3.68 3.76 20.36
N ILE A 34 4.93 4.16 20.09
CA ILE A 34 5.50 4.09 18.74
C ILE A 34 5.61 2.64 18.26
N GLN A 35 6.01 1.70 19.12
CA GLN A 35 6.07 0.29 18.79
C GLN A 35 4.70 -0.21 18.33
N GLN A 36 3.66 0.00 19.14
CA GLN A 36 2.30 -0.43 18.81
C GLN A 36 1.83 0.17 17.49
N LEU A 37 2.08 1.48 17.27
CA LEU A 37 1.66 2.14 16.04
C LEU A 37 2.40 1.64 14.79
N LEU A 38 3.69 1.30 14.90
CA LEU A 38 4.49 0.72 13.81
C LEU A 38 4.12 -0.74 13.51
N GLU A 39 3.50 -1.45 14.44
CA GLU A 39 2.94 -2.79 14.19
C GLU A 39 1.62 -2.72 13.42
N GLU A 40 0.83 -1.68 13.67
CA GLU A 40 -0.50 -1.49 13.07
C GLU A 40 -0.48 -0.67 11.76
N THR A 41 0.64 -0.01 11.45
CA THR A 41 0.76 0.94 10.35
C THR A 41 1.98 0.60 9.49
N ASP A 42 1.81 0.68 8.17
CA ASP A 42 2.89 0.49 7.22
C ASP A 42 3.47 1.86 6.83
N MET A 43 4.67 2.15 7.35
CA MET A 43 5.41 3.40 7.09
C MET A 43 6.86 3.07 6.71
N SER A 44 7.44 3.76 5.73
CA SER A 44 8.79 3.44 5.28
C SER A 44 9.86 3.94 6.27
N PRO A 45 11.05 3.32 6.32
CA PRO A 45 12.15 3.81 7.15
C PRO A 45 12.54 5.27 6.84
N ALA A 46 12.36 5.73 5.60
CA ALA A 46 12.61 7.10 5.20
C ALA A 46 11.60 8.08 5.83
N ASP A 47 10.32 7.74 5.79
CA ASP A 47 9.25 8.56 6.40
C ASP A 47 9.43 8.65 7.92
N VAL A 48 9.81 7.54 8.56
CA VAL A 48 10.12 7.52 10.00
C VAL A 48 11.33 8.42 10.29
N ALA A 49 12.40 8.31 9.50
CA ALA A 49 13.59 9.13 9.67
C ALA A 49 13.30 10.63 9.49
N GLU A 50 12.43 11.01 8.55
CA GLU A 50 12.02 12.40 8.34
C GLU A 50 11.43 13.02 9.60
N ASN A 51 10.55 12.30 10.29
CA ASN A 51 9.93 12.75 11.54
C ASN A 51 10.95 12.87 12.71
N LEU A 52 12.04 12.10 12.66
CA LEU A 52 13.10 12.13 13.67
C LEU A 52 14.18 13.18 13.36
N MET A 53 14.22 13.72 12.14
CA MET A 53 15.17 14.74 11.75
C MET A 53 14.71 16.13 12.22
N PRO A 54 15.58 16.94 12.84
CA PRO A 54 15.24 18.31 13.19
C PRO A 54 15.10 19.16 11.92
N VAL A 55 13.99 19.90 11.82
CA VAL A 55 13.69 20.85 10.73
C VAL A 55 14.71 21.99 10.55
N SER A 56 15.66 22.17 11.47
CA SER A 56 16.71 23.18 11.33
C SER A 56 17.96 22.82 12.11
N LYS A 57 19.12 22.90 11.44
CA LYS A 57 20.45 22.66 12.04
C LYS A 57 20.78 23.57 13.24
N LYS A 58 20.07 24.69 13.38
CA LYS A 58 20.29 25.69 14.44
C LYS A 58 19.46 25.46 15.71
N LYS A 59 18.44 24.61 15.66
CA LYS A 59 17.62 24.28 16.84
C LYS A 59 18.16 23.01 17.47
N LYS A 60 18.25 22.99 18.81
CA LYS A 60 18.56 21.77 19.55
C LYS A 60 17.50 20.71 19.22
N LYS A 61 17.95 19.47 18.98
CA LYS A 61 17.08 18.31 18.86
C LYS A 61 16.37 18.12 20.19
N ASP A 62 15.06 18.29 20.21
CA ASP A 62 14.23 17.89 21.35
C ASP A 62 13.62 16.53 21.01
N PRO A 63 14.11 15.45 21.64
CA PRO A 63 13.60 14.11 21.38
C PRO A 63 12.09 14.01 21.61
N ASN A 64 11.54 14.73 22.58
CA ASN A 64 10.09 14.70 22.85
C ASN A 64 9.30 15.22 21.66
N MET A 65 9.74 16.33 21.07
CA MET A 65 9.06 16.94 19.91
C MET A 65 9.15 16.06 18.67
N CYS A 66 10.31 15.47 18.40
CA CYS A 66 10.48 14.55 17.26
C CYS A 66 9.64 13.28 17.42
N LEU A 67 9.64 12.66 18.61
CA LEU A 67 8.85 11.46 18.88
C LEU A 67 7.34 11.74 18.88
N ALA A 68 6.91 12.88 19.41
CA ALA A 68 5.51 13.30 19.33
C ALA A 68 5.06 13.55 17.89
N GLY A 69 5.93 14.16 17.06
CA GLY A 69 5.70 14.33 15.63
C GLY A 69 5.50 12.99 14.91
N LEU A 70 6.39 12.03 15.18
CA LEU A 70 6.28 10.67 14.63
C LEU A 70 4.96 9.98 15.05
N ILE A 71 4.54 10.10 16.30
CA ILE A 71 3.26 9.54 16.77
C ILE A 71 2.08 10.15 15.99
N ALA A 72 2.10 11.47 15.77
CA ALA A 72 1.05 12.12 15.00
C ALA A 72 1.01 11.62 13.54
N ALA A 73 2.18 11.48 12.91
CA ALA A 73 2.31 10.96 11.55
C ALA A 73 1.81 9.51 11.44
N LEU A 74 2.18 8.64 12.38
CA LEU A 74 1.72 7.25 12.41
C LEU A 74 0.21 7.14 12.60
N LYS A 75 -0.37 7.94 13.50
CA LYS A 75 -1.82 8.00 13.70
C LYS A 75 -2.56 8.47 12.45
N GLN A 76 -1.97 9.40 11.69
CA GLN A 76 -2.55 9.86 10.42
C GLN A 76 -2.46 8.76 9.36
N ALA A 77 -1.29 8.17 9.15
CA ALA A 77 -1.10 7.09 8.19
C ALA A 77 -2.02 5.88 8.46
N LYS A 78 -2.28 5.56 9.74
CA LYS A 78 -3.26 4.54 10.12
C LYS A 78 -4.67 4.88 9.64
N LYS A 79 -5.12 6.13 9.80
CA LYS A 79 -6.45 6.57 9.34
C LYS A 79 -6.55 6.50 7.82
N ASP A 80 -5.53 7.01 7.14
CA ASP A 80 -5.49 7.04 5.67
C ASP A 80 -5.54 5.61 5.09
N ALA A 81 -4.85 4.66 5.73
CA ALA A 81 -4.89 3.25 5.34
C ALA A 81 -6.27 2.59 5.53
N VAL A 82 -7.02 2.97 6.56
CA VAL A 82 -8.38 2.48 6.79
C VAL A 82 -9.32 3.02 5.71
N GLU A 83 -9.25 4.32 5.42
CA GLU A 83 -10.06 4.97 4.39
C GLU A 83 -9.78 4.41 2.99
N ALA A 84 -8.49 4.16 2.68
CA ALA A 84 -8.09 3.55 1.41
C ALA A 84 -8.67 2.13 1.24
N LYS A 85 -8.62 1.30 2.29
CA LYS A 85 -9.19 -0.06 2.26
C LYS A 85 -10.70 -0.04 2.07
N GLU A 86 -11.42 0.90 2.69
CA GLU A 86 -12.87 1.04 2.50
C GLU A 86 -13.24 1.46 1.08
N ALA A 87 -12.46 2.36 0.46
CA ALA A 87 -12.67 2.78 -0.92
C ALA A 87 -12.39 1.64 -1.92
N GLU A 88 -11.37 0.82 -1.66
CA GLU A 88 -11.02 -0.33 -2.51
C GLU A 88 -12.09 -1.43 -2.47
N VAL A 89 -12.65 -1.72 -1.27
CA VAL A 89 -13.75 -2.69 -1.11
C VAL A 89 -15.01 -2.25 -1.85
N LYS A 90 -15.32 -0.94 -1.89
CA LYS A 90 -16.46 -0.41 -2.65
C LYS A 90 -16.25 -0.58 -4.16
N LYS A 91 -15.06 -0.23 -4.68
CA LYS A 91 -14.75 -0.41 -6.11
C LYS A 91 -14.73 -1.87 -6.54
N ALA A 92 -14.20 -2.77 -5.71
CA ALA A 92 -14.20 -4.21 -5.99
C ALA A 92 -15.61 -4.82 -6.06
N LYS A 93 -16.59 -4.23 -5.36
CA LYS A 93 -18.00 -4.66 -5.41
C LYS A 93 -18.69 -4.23 -6.71
N GLU A 94 -18.45 -3.01 -7.18
CA GLU A 94 -19.03 -2.49 -8.43
C GLU A 94 -18.50 -3.23 -9.68
N ILE A 95 -17.24 -3.67 -9.68
CA ILE A 95 -16.68 -4.44 -10.80
C ILE A 95 -17.33 -5.83 -10.91
N LYS A 96 -17.69 -6.48 -9.77
CA LYS A 96 -18.34 -7.80 -9.77
C LYS A 96 -19.81 -7.78 -10.22
N GLU A 97 -20.53 -6.68 -10.03
CA GLU A 97 -21.92 -6.56 -10.51
C GLU A 97 -22.02 -6.22 -12.02
N GLY A 98 -20.96 -5.68 -12.63
CA GLY A 98 -20.92 -5.36 -14.06
C GLY A 98 -20.79 -6.56 -14.99
N GLU A 99 -20.16 -7.65 -14.55
CA GLU A 99 -19.90 -8.84 -15.39
C GLU A 99 -21.08 -9.82 -15.47
N ALA A 100 -22.09 -9.73 -14.61
CA ALA A 100 -23.23 -10.67 -14.58
C ALA A 100 -24.35 -10.39 -15.61
N LYS A 101 -24.24 -9.34 -16.45
CA LYS A 101 -25.29 -8.94 -17.41
C LYS A 101 -25.04 -9.30 -18.89
N LYS A 102 -24.06 -10.16 -19.22
CA LYS A 102 -23.68 -10.45 -20.62
C LYS A 102 -23.99 -11.85 -21.16
N ASP A 103 -24.78 -12.67 -20.46
CA ASP A 103 -25.18 -13.99 -20.96
C ASP A 103 -26.71 -14.17 -20.87
N GLU A 104 -27.46 -13.61 -21.83
CA GLU A 104 -28.80 -14.11 -22.18
C GLU A 104 -29.22 -13.60 -23.57
N GLY A 105 -29.36 -14.52 -24.54
CA GLY A 105 -30.01 -14.33 -25.86
C GLY A 105 -29.16 -14.81 -27.06
N LYS A 106 -29.20 -16.09 -27.48
CA LYS A 106 -30.16 -16.72 -28.45
C LYS A 106 -29.94 -16.19 -29.89
N ASP A 107 -29.68 -16.97 -30.95
CA ASP A 107 -30.46 -18.08 -31.51
C ASP A 107 -29.72 -18.72 -32.72
N LYS A 108 -29.79 -20.06 -32.81
CA LYS A 108 -29.89 -20.94 -34.00
C LYS A 108 -28.89 -20.90 -35.17
N THR A 109 -28.17 -22.02 -35.24
CA THR A 109 -27.65 -22.68 -36.45
C THR A 109 -28.76 -23.06 -37.45
N SER A 110 -28.59 -22.69 -38.71
CA SER A 110 -29.19 -23.36 -39.87
C SER A 110 -28.19 -23.35 -41.04
N GLU A 111 -27.82 -24.56 -41.50
CA GLU A 111 -27.56 -25.05 -42.88
C GLU A 111 -27.30 -24.01 -44.00
N VAL A 112 -26.33 -24.13 -44.92
CA VAL A 112 -25.95 -25.29 -45.76
C VAL A 112 -24.50 -25.11 -46.27
N ALA A 113 -23.68 -26.17 -46.23
CA ALA A 113 -22.41 -26.23 -46.95
C ALA A 113 -22.64 -26.88 -48.33
N ASN A 114 -22.44 -26.13 -49.41
CA ASN A 114 -22.31 -26.72 -50.75
C ASN A 114 -20.86 -27.17 -50.95
N GLY A 115 -20.67 -28.47 -51.13
CA GLY A 115 -19.38 -29.06 -51.49
C GLY A 115 -19.15 -29.01 -52.99
N ASP A 116 -18.05 -28.41 -53.40
CA ASP A 116 -17.49 -28.52 -54.74
C ASP A 116 -17.03 -29.95 -55.02
N ILE A 117 -17.74 -30.65 -55.91
CA ILE A 117 -17.26 -31.85 -56.59
C ILE A 117 -17.15 -31.48 -58.07
N ASN A 118 -15.92 -31.38 -58.59
CA ASN A 118 -15.68 -31.49 -60.03
C ASN A 118 -14.72 -32.64 -60.29
N GLN A 119 -15.25 -33.61 -61.04
CA GLN A 119 -14.61 -34.69 -61.77
C GLN A 119 -13.48 -34.17 -62.68
N GLY A 120 -12.51 -34.95 -63.15
CA GLY A 120 -12.35 -36.40 -63.11
C GLY A 120 -11.10 -36.81 -63.87
N ASP A 121 -10.80 -38.10 -63.79
CA ASP A 121 -9.81 -38.84 -64.57
C ASP A 121 -10.09 -38.80 -66.09
N GLU A 122 -9.05 -38.58 -66.89
CA GLU A 122 -8.67 -39.43 -68.04
C GLU A 122 -7.17 -39.32 -68.32
#